data_AF-A0A852G0K0-F1
#
_entry.id   AF-A0A852G0K0-F1
#
_cell.length_a   1.000
_cell.length_b   1.000
_cell.length_c   1.000
_cell.angle_alpha   90.00
_cell.angle_beta   90.00
_cell.angle_gamma   90.00
#
_symmetry.space_group_name_H-M   'P 1'
#
loop_
_entity.id
_entity.type
_entity.pdbx_description
1 polymer ?
#
loop_
_entity_poly.entity_id
_entity_poly.type
_entity_poly.pdbx_seq_one_letter_code
_entity_poly.pdbx_strand_id
1 'polypeptide(L)'
;LDADTDRRRRGQAPRVSFLGRRPSDPEHQFSDTVELPRQHARACIKATFQLQDSIRDKLRPIAITLAYGIQGAGAGRRGRGTTLPPLLPVL
;
A
#
# COMPACT_ATOMS: atom_id res chain seq x y z
N LEU A 1 -2.38 -0.92 -0.78
CA LEU A 1 -3.57 -1.80 -0.72
C LEU A 1 -3.54 -2.73 -1.92
N ASP A 2 -3.88 -3.99 -1.74
CA ASP A 2 -3.95 -5.00 -2.80
C ASP A 2 -5.25 -5.80 -2.66
N ALA A 3 -6.06 -5.84 -3.70
CA ALA A 3 -7.36 -6.49 -3.69
C ALA A 3 -7.32 -7.88 -4.36
N ASP A 4 -8.17 -8.78 -3.86
CA ASP A 4 -8.35 -10.12 -4.40
C ASP A 4 -7.04 -10.95 -4.43
N THR A 5 -6.12 -10.70 -3.48
CA THR A 5 -4.79 -11.33 -3.43
C THR A 5 -4.86 -12.85 -3.57
N ASP A 6 -5.71 -13.54 -2.79
CA ASP A 6 -5.86 -15.00 -2.86
C ASP A 6 -6.48 -15.49 -4.17
N ARG A 7 -7.37 -14.69 -4.76
CA ARG A 7 -7.96 -14.97 -6.06
C ARG A 7 -6.89 -14.89 -7.16
N ARG A 8 -6.05 -13.86 -7.11
CA ARG A 8 -4.94 -13.68 -8.06
C ARG A 8 -3.85 -14.73 -7.91
N ARG A 9 -3.56 -15.19 -6.69
CA ARG A 9 -2.65 -16.33 -6.44
C ARG A 9 -3.11 -17.63 -7.11
N ARG A 10 -4.41 -17.79 -7.34
CA ARG A 10 -5.01 -18.91 -8.11
C ARG A 10 -5.08 -18.66 -9.62
N GLY A 11 -4.44 -17.59 -10.13
CA GLY A 11 -4.45 -17.22 -11.55
C GLY A 11 -5.75 -16.59 -12.04
N GLN A 12 -6.67 -16.21 -11.14
CA GLN A 12 -7.94 -15.58 -11.52
C GLN A 12 -7.80 -14.06 -11.53
N ALA A 13 -8.42 -13.41 -12.52
CA ALA A 13 -8.47 -11.96 -12.61
C ALA A 13 -9.13 -11.33 -11.35
N PRO A 14 -8.63 -10.18 -10.87
CA PRO A 14 -9.26 -9.46 -9.77
C PRO A 14 -10.66 -8.99 -10.18
N ARG A 15 -11.56 -8.88 -9.20
CA ARG A 15 -12.95 -8.45 -9.41
C ARG A 15 -13.17 -6.96 -9.18
N VAL A 16 -12.14 -6.24 -8.79
CA VAL A 16 -12.23 -4.81 -8.47
C VAL A 16 -11.12 -4.02 -9.14
N SER A 17 -11.36 -2.73 -9.30
CA SER A 17 -10.33 -1.76 -9.65
C SER A 17 -10.38 -0.55 -8.73
N PHE A 18 -9.22 -0.10 -8.25
CA PHE A 18 -9.12 1.11 -7.43
C PHE A 18 -9.27 2.37 -8.30
N LEU A 19 -10.13 3.26 -7.84
CA LEU A 19 -10.30 4.62 -8.35
C LEU A 19 -9.20 5.50 -7.76
N GLY A 20 -8.60 6.36 -8.58
CA GLY A 20 -7.53 7.26 -8.12
C GLY A 20 -6.20 6.56 -7.80
N ARG A 21 -6.01 5.31 -8.25
CA ARG A 21 -4.71 4.63 -8.20
C ARG A 21 -3.65 5.43 -8.97
N ARG A 22 -2.38 5.28 -8.58
CA ARG A 22 -1.27 5.90 -9.33
C ARG A 22 -1.19 5.27 -10.73
N PRO A 23 -0.71 5.99 -11.76
CA PRO A 23 -0.56 5.41 -13.11
C PRO A 23 0.33 4.15 -13.15
N SER A 24 1.28 4.04 -12.22
CA SER A 24 2.16 2.87 -12.05
C SER A 24 1.50 1.71 -11.32
N ASP A 25 0.42 1.95 -10.58
CA ASP A 25 -0.26 0.92 -9.81
C ASP A 25 -1.13 0.06 -10.75
N PRO A 26 -1.06 -1.28 -10.66
CA PRO A 26 -2.04 -2.14 -11.30
C PRO A 26 -3.46 -1.82 -10.85
N GLU A 27 -4.47 -2.18 -11.65
CA GLU A 27 -5.88 -1.84 -11.36
C GLU A 27 -6.36 -2.30 -9.98
N HIS A 28 -5.86 -3.44 -9.51
CA HIS A 28 -6.22 -4.04 -8.22
C HIS A 28 -5.35 -3.55 -7.05
N GLN A 29 -4.49 -2.54 -7.27
CA GLN A 29 -3.64 -1.95 -6.25
C GLN A 29 -3.89 -0.46 -6.10
N PHE A 30 -3.60 0.04 -4.91
CA PHE A 30 -3.60 1.45 -4.59
C PHE A 30 -2.45 1.74 -3.63
N SER A 31 -1.55 2.62 -4.03
CA SER A 31 -0.38 3.03 -3.26
C SER A 31 -0.51 4.49 -2.83
N ASP A 32 -0.29 4.76 -1.54
CA ASP A 32 -0.25 6.14 -1.05
C ASP A 32 0.74 6.30 0.11
N THR A 33 1.12 7.56 0.39
CA THR A 33 2.01 7.94 1.48
C THR A 33 1.26 8.86 2.44
N VAL A 34 1.44 8.64 3.73
CA VAL A 34 0.90 9.52 4.77
C VAL A 34 2.03 10.02 5.66
N GLU A 35 1.98 11.31 6.01
CA GLU A 35 2.93 11.90 6.96
C GLU A 35 2.38 11.84 8.38
N LEU A 36 3.19 11.33 9.31
CA LEU A 36 2.89 11.29 10.73
C LEU A 36 3.94 12.15 11.48
N PRO A 37 3.65 13.45 11.72
CA PRO A 37 4.67 14.42 12.15
C PRO A 37 5.14 14.23 13.59
N ARG A 38 4.41 13.47 14.41
CA ARG A 38 4.68 13.24 15.83
C ARG A 38 4.10 11.92 16.29
N GLN A 39 4.61 11.42 17.42
CA GLN A 39 4.04 10.24 18.08
C GLN A 39 2.54 10.43 18.34
N HIS A 40 1.78 9.34 18.20
CA HIS A 40 0.31 9.31 18.32
C HIS A 40 -0.47 10.19 17.33
N ALA A 41 0.18 10.82 16.35
CA ALA A 41 -0.53 11.45 15.24
C ALA A 41 -1.36 10.40 14.49
N ARG A 42 -2.56 10.79 14.08
CA ARG A 42 -3.46 9.96 13.28
C ARG A 42 -3.73 10.68 11.97
N ALA A 43 -3.67 9.93 10.88
CA ALA A 43 -4.05 10.40 9.56
C ALA A 43 -4.68 9.22 8.80
N CYS A 44 -5.67 9.53 7.97
CA CYS A 44 -6.44 8.54 7.22
C CYS A 44 -6.51 8.93 5.76
N ILE A 45 -6.37 7.93 4.88
CA ILE A 45 -6.54 8.07 3.44
C ILE A 45 -7.73 7.22 3.03
N LYS A 46 -8.59 7.77 2.18
CA LYS A 46 -9.71 7.02 1.60
C LYS A 46 -9.30 6.49 0.24
N ALA A 47 -9.38 5.17 0.08
CA ALA A 47 -9.23 4.51 -1.21
C ALA A 47 -10.60 3.96 -1.63
N THR A 48 -11.09 4.43 -2.77
CA THR A 48 -12.35 3.94 -3.35
C THR A 48 -12.03 2.93 -4.42
N PHE A 49 -12.76 1.82 -4.49
CA PHE A 49 -12.67 0.87 -5.59
C PHE A 49 -14.06 0.57 -6.15
N GLN A 50 -14.10 0.18 -7.41
CA GLN A 50 -15.31 -0.27 -8.08
C GLN A 50 -15.24 -1.77 -8.34
N LEU A 51 -16.40 -2.42 -8.32
CA LEU A 51 -16.56 -3.79 -8.81
C LEU A 51 -16.50 -3.78 -10.34
N GLN A 52 -15.89 -4.80 -10.92
CA GLN A 52 -15.97 -5.02 -12.37
C GLN A 52 -17.37 -5.48 -12.76
N ASP A 53 -17.79 -5.16 -13.98
CA ASP A 53 -19.15 -5.46 -14.45
C ASP A 53 -19.42 -6.98 -14.58
N SER A 54 -18.39 -7.76 -14.91
CA SER A 54 -18.51 -9.17 -15.31
C SER A 54 -18.21 -10.17 -14.18
N ILE A 55 -18.48 -9.82 -12.93
CA ILE A 55 -18.22 -10.71 -11.78
C ILE A 55 -19.20 -11.89 -11.76
N ARG A 56 -18.68 -13.08 -12.09
CA ARG A 56 -19.39 -14.36 -11.95
C ARG A 56 -19.39 -14.86 -10.51
N ASP A 57 -18.26 -14.71 -9.83
CA ASP A 57 -18.07 -15.21 -8.46
C ASP A 57 -18.46 -14.15 -7.44
N LYS A 58 -19.68 -14.27 -6.92
CA LYS A 58 -20.28 -13.36 -5.93
C LYS A 58 -20.29 -13.90 -4.50
N LEU A 59 -19.97 -15.19 -4.33
CA LEU A 59 -20.04 -15.87 -3.03
C LEU A 59 -18.75 -15.72 -2.22
N ARG A 60 -17.59 -15.69 -2.88
CA ARG A 60 -16.31 -15.51 -2.18
C ARG A 60 -16.08 -14.04 -1.84
N PRO A 61 -15.61 -13.71 -0.62
CA PRO A 61 -15.33 -12.33 -0.24
C PRO A 61 -14.21 -11.74 -1.10
N ILE A 62 -14.20 -10.42 -1.25
CA ILE A 62 -13.09 -9.67 -1.86
C ILE A 62 -12.17 -9.24 -0.73
N ALA A 63 -11.07 -9.95 -0.56
CA ALA A 63 -10.08 -9.62 0.48
C ALA A 63 -9.24 -8.42 0.05
N ILE A 64 -9.01 -7.49 0.97
CA ILE A 64 -8.11 -6.34 0.79
C ILE A 64 -6.93 -6.51 1.74
N THR A 65 -5.73 -6.55 1.18
CA THR A 65 -4.46 -6.66 1.91
C THR A 65 -3.82 -5.28 2.02
N LEU A 66 -3.41 -4.88 3.23
CA LEU A 66 -2.64 -3.67 3.49
C LEU A 66 -1.18 -4.03 3.77
N ALA A 67 -0.27 -3.44 2.99
CA ALA A 67 1.16 -3.43 3.26
C ALA A 67 1.61 -1.98 3.43
N TYR A 68 2.47 -1.72 4.41
CA TYR A 68 2.98 -0.39 4.73
C TYR A 68 4.46 -0.45 5.14
N GLY A 69 5.17 0.66 4.98
CA GLY A 69 6.60 0.77 5.23
C GLY A 69 7.04 2.22 5.45
N ILE A 70 8.20 2.45 6.06
CA ILE A 70 8.77 3.79 6.22
C ILE A 70 9.44 4.21 4.91
N GLN A 71 8.97 5.32 4.34
CA GLN A 71 9.58 5.89 3.14
C GLN A 71 10.85 6.69 3.51
N GLY A 72 11.92 6.56 2.70
CA GLY A 72 13.11 7.41 2.82
C GLY A 72 14.06 7.08 3.98
N ALA A 73 13.88 5.95 4.67
CA ALA A 73 14.70 5.53 5.81
C ALA A 73 16.22 5.50 5.53
N GLY A 74 16.65 5.37 4.26
CA GLY A 74 18.05 5.31 3.81
C GLY A 74 18.76 6.63 3.48
N ALA A 75 18.07 7.78 3.51
CA ALA A 75 18.60 9.05 2.96
C ALA A 75 19.25 10.00 4.00
N GLY A 76 19.59 9.49 5.20
CA GLY A 76 20.14 10.30 6.30
C GLY A 76 21.52 10.90 5.99
N ARG A 77 21.64 12.23 6.08
CA ARG A 77 22.90 12.99 5.98
C ARG A 77 23.95 12.44 6.96
N ARG A 78 25.12 12.05 6.45
CA ARG A 78 26.31 11.75 7.27
C ARG A 78 26.62 12.97 8.15
N GLY A 79 26.40 12.85 9.45
CA GLY A 79 26.91 13.81 10.42
C GLY A 79 28.44 13.76 10.42
N ARG A 80 29.10 14.85 10.02
CA ARG A 80 30.56 14.98 10.15
C ARG A 80 30.93 14.82 11.63
N GLY A 81 31.64 13.74 11.97
CA GLY A 81 32.19 13.51 13.32
C GLY A 81 31.75 12.24 14.04
N THR A 82 30.92 11.38 13.43
CA THR A 82 30.55 10.07 14.02
C THR A 82 31.29 8.94 13.31
N THR A 83 31.87 8.01 14.08
CA THR A 83 32.62 6.84 13.56
C THR A 83 31.69 5.76 12.98
N LEU A 84 30.41 5.77 13.35
CA LEU A 84 29.40 4.81 12.90
C LEU A 84 28.26 5.52 12.18
N PRO A 85 27.70 4.94 11.10
CA PRO A 85 26.53 5.49 10.43
C PRO A 85 25.29 5.43 11.35
N PRO A 86 24.36 6.39 11.22
CA PRO A 86 23.11 6.35 11.96
C PRO A 86 22.27 5.12 11.56
N LEU A 87 21.57 4.54 12.54
CA LEU A 87 20.65 3.43 12.31
C LEU A 87 19.42 3.89 11.53
N LEU A 88 18.93 3.04 10.64
CA LEU A 88 17.69 3.28 9.91
C LEU A 88 16.49 2.90 10.78
N PRO A 89 15.37 3.64 10.72
CA PRO A 89 14.16 3.27 11.45
C PRO A 89 13.51 2.00 10.88
N VAL A 90 12.80 1.25 11.73
CA VAL A 90 12.07 0.01 11.41
C VAL A 90 10.67 0.03 12.02
N LEU A 91 9.71 -0.69 11.41
CA LEU A 91 8.34 -0.88 11.89
C LEU A 91 8.16 -2.24 12.56
#